data_AF-A0A6A6S2A6-F1
#
_entry.id   AF-A0A6A6S2A6-F1
#
_cell.length_a   1.000
_cell.length_b   1.000
_cell.length_c   1.000
_cell.angle_alpha   90.00
_cell.angle_beta   90.00
_cell.angle_gamma   90.00
#
_symmetry.space_group_name_H-M   'P 1'
#
loop_
_entity.id
_entity.type
_entity.pdbx_description
1 polymer ?
#
loop_
_entity_poly.entity_id
_entity_poly.type
_entity_poly.pdbx_seq_one_letter_code
_entity_poly.pdbx_strand_id
1 'polypeptide(L)'
;MDKNWDEVERMAQAASAADALIAGEYPSADTIQRWKKLFGYSDMEATQLVSQQRADVTRERISDDHWAEVSAAKEALGYDREAYEHSLQLQKVFKDNSATITATSSGGETTLFFKLGGLLDSPEKVKELAGLEELPKVVVGMGTTGPVKFCLVNKKTQKRLQKWLVQQTVLHR
;
A
#
# COMPACT_ATOMS: atom_id res chain seq x y z
N MET A 1 31.54 -6.03 -6.68
CA MET A 1 30.59 -7.15 -6.63
C MET A 1 29.66 -7.02 -7.82
N ASP A 2 29.32 -8.13 -8.47
CA ASP A 2 28.39 -8.12 -9.59
C ASP A 2 26.99 -7.86 -9.07
N LYS A 3 26.31 -6.86 -9.62
CA LYS A 3 24.95 -6.47 -9.21
C LYS A 3 23.93 -7.62 -9.28
N ASN A 4 24.16 -8.59 -10.17
CA ASN A 4 23.32 -9.77 -10.29
C ASN A 4 23.46 -10.69 -9.07
N TRP A 5 24.65 -10.80 -8.50
CA TRP A 5 24.89 -11.61 -7.30
C TRP A 5 24.22 -10.97 -6.08
N ASP A 6 24.35 -9.65 -5.91
CA ASP A 6 23.71 -8.92 -4.82
C ASP A 6 22.18 -9.05 -4.88
N GLU A 7 21.59 -9.03 -6.08
CA GLU A 7 20.16 -9.18 -6.28
C GLU A 7 19.66 -10.60 -5.98
N VAL A 8 20.39 -11.63 -6.42
CA VAL A 8 20.04 -13.02 -6.12
C VAL A 8 20.12 -13.30 -4.62
N GLU A 9 21.14 -12.78 -3.93
CA GLU A 9 21.27 -12.90 -2.47
C GLU A 9 20.08 -12.25 -1.75
N ARG A 10 19.70 -11.04 -2.17
CA ARG A 10 18.53 -10.34 -1.64
C ARG A 10 17.24 -11.15 -1.85
N MET A 11 17.03 -11.71 -3.03
CA MET A 11 15.86 -12.56 -3.33
C MET A 11 15.87 -13.84 -2.48
N ALA A 12 17.04 -14.45 -2.26
CA ALA A 12 17.17 -15.62 -1.40
C ALA A 12 16.82 -15.30 0.07
N GLN A 13 17.23 -14.14 0.57
CA GLN A 13 16.84 -13.65 1.90
C GLN A 13 15.34 -13.34 2.02
N ALA A 14 14.70 -12.88 0.94
CA ALA A 14 13.26 -12.68 0.90
C ALA A 14 12.50 -14.01 0.89
N ALA A 15 12.96 -14.99 0.12
CA ALA A 15 12.34 -16.30 -0.03
C ALA A 15 12.49 -17.22 1.20
N SER A 16 13.58 -17.07 1.96
CA SER A 16 13.85 -17.87 3.17
C SER A 16 13.29 -17.25 4.47
N ALA A 17 12.64 -16.09 4.36
CA ALA A 17 12.04 -15.40 5.49
C ALA A 17 10.89 -16.19 6.13
N ALA A 18 10.72 -16.10 7.46
CA ALA A 18 9.70 -16.86 8.18
C ALA A 18 8.27 -16.61 7.67
N ASP A 19 7.95 -15.37 7.29
CA ASP A 19 6.68 -14.98 6.69
C ASP A 19 6.51 -15.51 5.26
N ALA A 20 7.60 -15.62 4.48
CA ALA A 20 7.59 -16.23 3.15
C ALA A 20 7.36 -17.75 3.21
N LEU A 21 7.88 -18.43 4.23
CA LEU A 21 7.67 -19.87 4.42
C LEU A 21 6.19 -20.23 4.65
N ILE A 22 5.41 -19.30 5.22
CA ILE A 22 3.98 -19.44 5.43
C ILE A 22 3.14 -18.69 4.37
N ALA A 23 3.72 -18.34 3.21
CA ALA A 23 3.01 -17.62 2.15
C ALA A 23 1.79 -18.40 1.60
N GLY A 24 1.84 -19.73 1.65
CA GLY A 24 0.72 -20.60 1.26
C GLY A 24 -0.38 -20.74 2.31
N GLU A 25 -0.15 -20.23 3.52
CA GLU A 25 -1.11 -20.29 4.62
C GLU A 25 -2.01 -19.06 4.64
N TYR A 26 -3.24 -19.24 5.13
CA TYR A 26 -4.15 -18.13 5.35
C TYR A 26 -3.63 -17.23 6.49
N PRO A 27 -3.56 -15.90 6.33
CA PRO A 27 -3.10 -15.00 7.39
C PRO A 27 -3.88 -15.16 8.69
N SER A 28 -3.18 -15.10 9.82
CA SER A 28 -3.82 -15.19 11.13
C SER A 28 -4.82 -14.05 11.35
N ALA A 29 -5.83 -14.28 12.20
CA ALA A 29 -6.81 -13.25 12.56
C ALA A 29 -6.12 -12.01 13.14
N ASP A 30 -5.07 -12.18 13.95
CA ASP A 30 -4.31 -11.08 14.53
C ASP A 30 -3.58 -10.25 13.47
N THR A 31 -2.96 -10.91 12.48
CA THR A 31 -2.32 -10.25 11.34
C THR A 31 -3.35 -9.42 10.57
N ILE A 32 -4.51 -10.00 10.27
CA ILE A 32 -5.59 -9.31 9.55
C ILE A 32 -6.05 -8.09 10.35
N GLN A 33 -6.36 -8.24 11.65
CA GLN A 33 -6.81 -7.12 12.49
C GLN A 33 -5.75 -6.01 12.59
N ARG A 34 -4.47 -6.38 12.71
CA ARG A 34 -3.35 -5.42 12.71
C ARG A 34 -3.34 -4.59 11.44
N TRP A 35 -3.40 -5.24 10.28
CA TRP A 35 -3.36 -4.55 8.98
C TRP A 35 -4.59 -3.67 8.75
N LYS A 36 -5.78 -4.13 9.15
CA LYS A 36 -7.00 -3.30 9.11
C LYS A 36 -6.84 -2.04 9.96
N LYS A 37 -6.32 -2.17 11.19
CA LYS A 37 -6.15 -1.03 12.11
C LYS A 37 -5.10 -0.05 11.61
N LEU A 38 -3.96 -0.54 11.14
CA LEU A 38 -2.83 0.30 10.74
C LEU A 38 -3.07 0.99 9.39
N PHE A 39 -3.73 0.31 8.46
CA PHE A 39 -3.83 0.78 7.07
C PHE A 39 -5.24 1.07 6.61
N GLY A 40 -6.28 0.84 7.43
CA GLY A 40 -7.68 1.06 7.04
C GLY A 40 -8.20 0.05 6.01
N TYR A 41 -7.56 -1.11 5.86
CA TYR A 41 -7.99 -2.13 4.91
C TYR A 41 -9.29 -2.81 5.34
N SER A 42 -10.04 -3.30 4.37
CA SER A 42 -11.07 -4.32 4.60
C SER A 42 -10.43 -5.68 4.94
N ASP A 43 -11.20 -6.63 5.48
CA ASP A 43 -10.70 -7.99 5.74
C ASP A 43 -10.11 -8.63 4.48
N MET A 44 -10.82 -8.54 3.35
CA MET A 44 -10.38 -9.10 2.08
C MET A 44 -9.08 -8.45 1.57
N GLU A 45 -8.95 -7.13 1.71
CA GLU A 45 -7.72 -6.42 1.30
C GLU A 45 -6.54 -6.76 2.19
N ALA A 46 -6.73 -6.84 3.51
CA ALA A 46 -5.69 -7.24 4.44
C ALA A 46 -5.20 -8.65 4.12
N THR A 47 -6.11 -9.62 3.95
CA THR A 47 -5.76 -10.98 3.55
C THR A 47 -4.99 -11.00 2.24
N GLN A 48 -5.50 -10.31 1.20
CA GLN A 48 -4.89 -10.30 -0.12
C GLN A 48 -3.48 -9.69 -0.09
N LEU A 49 -3.31 -8.53 0.55
CA LEU A 49 -2.02 -7.83 0.57
C LEU A 49 -0.98 -8.55 1.42
N VAL A 50 -1.36 -9.16 2.55
CA VAL A 50 -0.46 -10.02 3.33
C VAL A 50 0.03 -11.19 2.50
N SER A 51 -0.89 -11.94 1.87
CA SER A 51 -0.53 -13.08 1.03
C SER A 51 0.36 -12.67 -0.15
N GLN A 52 0.06 -11.53 -0.79
CA GLN A 52 0.90 -10.99 -1.87
C GLN A 52 2.30 -10.62 -1.39
N GLN A 53 2.42 -9.95 -0.24
CA GLN A 53 3.71 -9.57 0.32
C GLN A 53 4.54 -10.81 0.67
N ARG A 54 3.95 -11.83 1.30
CA ARG A 54 4.65 -13.08 1.65
C ARG A 54 5.13 -13.86 0.42
N ALA A 55 4.37 -13.82 -0.67
CA ALA A 55 4.71 -14.48 -1.92
C ALA A 55 5.70 -13.69 -2.80
N ASP A 56 5.92 -12.40 -2.53
CA ASP A 56 6.80 -11.55 -3.33
C ASP A 56 8.28 -11.75 -2.94
N VAL A 57 8.95 -12.66 -3.64
CA VAL A 57 10.41 -12.90 -3.50
C VAL A 57 11.26 -11.71 -3.95
N THR A 58 10.67 -10.74 -4.66
CA THR A 58 11.36 -9.52 -5.10
C THR A 58 11.17 -8.37 -4.12
N ARG A 59 10.43 -8.54 -3.02
CA ARG A 59 10.18 -7.48 -2.05
C ARG A 59 11.45 -6.97 -1.39
N GLU A 60 11.51 -5.68 -1.13
CA GLU A 60 12.55 -5.10 -0.29
C GLU A 60 12.23 -5.38 1.17
N ARG A 61 13.16 -6.04 1.87
CA ARG A 61 13.09 -6.28 3.31
C ARG A 61 14.01 -5.31 4.04
N ILE A 62 13.65 -4.94 5.25
CA ILE A 62 14.59 -4.24 6.13
C ILE A 62 15.60 -5.25 6.67
N SER A 63 16.83 -4.80 6.98
CA SER A 63 17.80 -5.65 7.66
C SER A 63 17.36 -5.94 9.10
N ASP A 64 17.92 -7.01 9.68
CA ASP A 64 17.67 -7.34 11.08
C ASP A 64 18.18 -6.24 12.02
N ASP A 65 19.31 -5.63 11.70
CA ASP A 65 19.85 -4.48 12.44
C ASP A 65 18.89 -3.29 12.43
N HIS A 66 18.35 -2.92 11.26
CA HIS A 66 17.37 -1.84 11.16
C HIS A 66 16.11 -2.18 11.96
N TRP A 67 15.62 -3.43 11.88
CA TRP A 67 14.48 -3.83 12.70
C TRP A 67 14.77 -3.74 14.20
N ALA A 68 15.95 -4.17 14.64
CA ALA A 68 16.36 -4.11 16.05
C ALA A 68 16.39 -2.67 16.59
N GLU A 69 16.76 -1.70 15.74
CA GLU A 69 16.79 -0.29 16.11
C GLU A 69 15.38 0.32 16.27
N VAL A 70 14.42 -0.08 15.43
CA VAL A 70 13.09 0.55 15.39
C VAL A 70 12.00 -0.25 16.08
N SER A 71 12.20 -1.54 16.36
CA SER A 71 11.17 -2.49 16.81
C SER A 71 10.37 -1.97 17.99
N ALA A 72 11.04 -1.52 19.08
CA ALA A 72 10.36 -1.04 20.28
C ALA A 72 9.41 0.14 20.00
N ALA A 73 9.83 1.08 19.14
CA ALA A 73 9.00 2.22 18.76
C ALA A 73 7.84 1.81 17.84
N LYS A 74 8.07 0.87 16.91
CA LYS A 74 7.04 0.41 15.97
C LYS A 74 6.02 -0.51 16.64
N GLU A 75 6.45 -1.39 17.52
CA GLU A 75 5.58 -2.27 18.30
C GLU A 75 4.67 -1.48 19.24
N ALA A 76 5.15 -0.38 19.83
CA ALA A 76 4.32 0.55 20.60
C ALA A 76 3.19 1.18 19.77
N LEU A 77 3.40 1.34 18.46
CA LEU A 77 2.39 1.80 17.50
C LEU A 77 1.51 0.65 16.95
N GLY A 78 1.78 -0.60 17.36
CA GLY A 78 1.05 -1.80 16.96
C GLY A 78 1.58 -2.47 15.70
N TYR A 79 2.71 -2.01 15.15
CA TYR A 79 3.39 -2.67 14.03
C TYR A 79 4.16 -3.90 14.50
N ASP A 80 4.16 -4.94 13.68
CA ASP A 80 5.22 -5.93 13.64
C ASP A 80 6.14 -5.64 12.45
N ARG A 81 7.18 -6.46 12.27
CA ARG A 81 8.11 -6.30 11.15
C ARG A 81 7.40 -6.34 9.79
N GLU A 82 6.49 -7.29 9.61
CA GLU A 82 5.76 -7.49 8.35
C GLU A 82 4.91 -6.26 7.98
N ALA A 83 4.14 -5.73 8.93
CA ALA A 83 3.36 -4.52 8.73
C ALA A 83 4.27 -3.29 8.54
N TYR A 84 5.40 -3.22 9.23
CA TYR A 84 6.33 -2.10 9.06
C TYR A 84 6.95 -2.12 7.66
N GLU A 85 7.41 -3.26 7.16
CA GLU A 85 7.87 -3.43 5.78
C GLU A 85 6.78 -3.02 4.77
N HIS A 86 5.52 -3.43 5.00
CA HIS A 86 4.39 -3.02 4.16
C HIS A 86 4.21 -1.49 4.12
N SER A 87 4.37 -0.83 5.27
CA SER A 87 4.25 0.63 5.39
C SER A 87 5.28 1.38 4.52
N LEU A 88 6.45 0.78 4.30
CA LEU A 88 7.48 1.33 3.41
C LEU A 88 7.09 1.20 1.92
N GLN A 89 6.22 0.24 1.59
CA GLN A 89 5.79 -0.07 0.23
C GLN A 89 4.44 0.56 -0.14
N LEU A 90 3.81 1.35 0.75
CA LEU A 90 2.51 1.99 0.49
C LEU A 90 2.46 2.81 -0.81
N GLN A 91 3.59 3.38 -1.23
CA GLN A 91 3.70 4.06 -2.53
C GLN A 91 3.48 3.14 -3.72
N LYS A 92 4.07 1.94 -3.68
CA LYS A 92 3.92 0.91 -4.71
C LYS A 92 2.47 0.44 -4.74
N VAL A 93 1.92 0.09 -3.57
CA VAL A 93 0.51 -0.33 -3.41
C VAL A 93 -0.46 0.75 -3.92
N PHE A 94 -0.18 2.03 -3.65
CA PHE A 94 -1.00 3.13 -4.16
C PHE A 94 -0.94 3.25 -5.68
N LYS A 95 0.25 3.11 -6.28
CA LYS A 95 0.41 3.11 -7.73
C LYS A 95 -0.31 1.93 -8.38
N ASP A 96 -0.18 0.74 -7.82
CA ASP A 96 -0.79 -0.49 -8.33
C ASP A 96 -2.33 -0.45 -8.27
N ASN A 97 -2.89 0.30 -7.30
CA ASN A 97 -4.33 0.55 -7.17
C ASN A 97 -4.83 1.79 -7.94
N SER A 98 -3.98 2.40 -8.78
CA SER A 98 -4.31 3.57 -9.58
C SER A 98 -4.28 3.26 -11.07
N ALA A 99 -5.23 3.84 -11.82
CA ALA A 99 -5.28 3.77 -13.26
C ALA A 99 -5.29 5.19 -13.85
N THR A 100 -4.43 5.43 -14.83
CA THR A 100 -4.45 6.68 -15.60
C THR A 100 -5.29 6.45 -16.85
N ILE A 101 -6.35 7.24 -17.05
CA ILE A 101 -7.14 7.18 -18.28
C ILE A 101 -7.13 8.56 -18.93
N THR A 102 -6.66 8.65 -20.16
CA THR A 102 -6.76 9.88 -20.93
C THR A 102 -8.21 10.02 -21.41
N ALA A 103 -8.97 10.95 -20.84
CA ALA A 103 -10.33 11.21 -21.30
C ALA A 103 -10.27 11.89 -22.68
N THR A 104 -10.96 11.32 -23.67
CA THR A 104 -11.08 11.84 -25.05
C THR A 104 -12.09 12.98 -25.19
N SER A 105 -12.55 13.59 -24.10
CA SER A 105 -13.42 14.76 -24.14
C SER A 105 -12.58 16.02 -24.38
N SER A 106 -12.46 16.42 -25.65
CA SER A 106 -12.29 17.79 -26.19
C SER A 106 -11.39 18.82 -25.46
N GLY A 107 -10.42 18.38 -24.66
CA GLY A 107 -9.48 19.27 -23.95
C GLY A 107 -8.17 18.64 -23.48
N GLY A 108 -7.93 17.35 -23.77
CA GLY A 108 -6.67 16.67 -23.44
C GLY A 108 -6.38 16.50 -21.94
N GLU A 109 -7.36 16.77 -21.06
CA GLU A 109 -7.16 16.71 -19.63
C GLU A 109 -7.11 15.26 -19.13
N THR A 110 -5.95 14.86 -18.59
CA THR A 110 -5.72 13.50 -18.07
C THR A 110 -6.42 13.33 -16.72
N THR A 111 -7.41 12.44 -16.67
CA THR A 111 -8.11 12.08 -15.43
C THR A 111 -7.59 10.76 -14.90
N LEU A 112 -7.30 10.71 -13.60
CA LEU A 112 -6.84 9.49 -12.95
C LEU A 112 -7.93 8.91 -12.06
N PHE A 113 -8.01 7.60 -12.05
CA PHE A 113 -8.86 6.81 -11.18
C PHE A 113 -7.97 6.16 -10.12
N PHE A 114 -8.41 6.20 -8.88
CA PHE A 114 -7.81 5.36 -7.84
C PHE A 114 -8.91 4.63 -7.10
N LYS A 115 -8.63 3.37 -6.75
CA LYS A 115 -9.53 2.58 -5.92
C LYS A 115 -9.58 3.19 -4.51
N LEU A 116 -10.78 3.46 -4.00
CA LEU A 116 -10.97 3.82 -2.60
C LEU A 116 -10.82 2.55 -1.75
N GLY A 117 -9.94 2.64 -0.75
CA GLY A 117 -9.58 1.54 0.14
C GLY A 117 -8.36 1.91 0.98
N GLY A 118 -8.16 1.20 2.09
CA GLY A 118 -7.04 1.45 2.98
C GLY A 118 -7.03 2.87 3.55
N LEU A 119 -5.86 3.52 3.50
CA LEU A 119 -5.64 4.86 4.04
C LEU A 119 -6.47 5.94 3.33
N LEU A 120 -6.99 5.64 2.14
CA LEU A 120 -7.83 6.51 1.31
C LEU A 120 -9.20 5.86 1.07
N ASP A 121 -9.83 5.37 2.12
CA ASP A 121 -11.14 4.68 2.10
C ASP A 121 -12.33 5.56 1.71
N SER A 122 -12.18 6.89 1.72
CA SER A 122 -13.28 7.85 1.59
C SER A 122 -12.89 9.09 0.78
N PRO A 123 -13.84 9.66 0.01
CA PRO A 123 -13.60 10.90 -0.74
C PRO A 123 -13.32 12.10 0.18
N GLU A 124 -13.82 12.08 1.42
CA GLU A 124 -13.55 13.09 2.44
C GLU A 124 -12.07 13.10 2.83
N LYS A 125 -11.49 11.94 3.14
CA LYS A 125 -10.03 11.84 3.40
C LYS A 125 -9.22 12.29 2.20
N VAL A 126 -9.64 11.92 0.99
CA VAL A 126 -8.96 12.34 -0.23
C VAL A 126 -8.98 13.86 -0.37
N LYS A 127 -10.13 14.49 -0.12
CA LYS A 127 -10.29 15.95 -0.14
C LYS A 127 -9.35 16.61 0.86
N GLU A 128 -9.37 16.15 2.10
CA GLU A 128 -8.54 16.68 3.18
C GLU A 128 -7.05 16.57 2.86
N LEU A 129 -6.59 15.36 2.52
CA LEU A 129 -5.18 15.07 2.28
C LEU A 129 -4.64 15.73 1.01
N ALA A 130 -5.48 15.88 -0.01
CA ALA A 130 -5.10 16.58 -1.23
C ALA A 130 -5.33 18.10 -1.18
N GLY A 131 -5.96 18.62 -0.13
CA GLY A 131 -6.36 20.03 -0.04
C GLY A 131 -7.23 20.46 -1.21
N LEU A 132 -8.29 19.70 -1.50
CA LEU A 132 -9.28 20.02 -2.51
C LEU A 132 -10.37 20.92 -1.92
N GLU A 133 -10.86 21.88 -2.71
CA GLU A 133 -11.98 22.77 -2.33
C GLU A 133 -13.31 22.00 -2.33
N GLU A 134 -13.48 21.09 -3.29
CA GLU A 134 -14.68 20.27 -3.47
C GLU A 134 -14.39 18.78 -3.24
N LEU A 135 -15.46 18.02 -2.96
CA LEU A 135 -15.36 16.56 -2.85
C LEU A 135 -15.06 15.96 -4.21
N PRO A 136 -14.05 15.07 -4.33
CA PRO A 136 -13.74 14.45 -5.61
C PRO A 136 -14.86 13.51 -6.04
N LYS A 137 -15.06 13.40 -7.35
CA LYS A 137 -16.13 12.57 -7.92
C LYS A 137 -15.82 11.09 -7.67
N VAL A 138 -16.81 10.35 -7.16
CA VAL A 138 -16.72 8.91 -6.95
C VAL A 138 -17.58 8.17 -7.97
N VAL A 139 -17.04 7.11 -8.54
CA VAL A 139 -17.70 6.20 -9.48
C VAL A 139 -17.64 4.79 -8.89
N VAL A 140 -18.73 4.03 -9.02
CA VAL A 140 -18.80 2.65 -8.54
C VAL A 140 -18.73 1.71 -9.74
N GLY A 141 -17.79 0.78 -9.73
CA GLY A 141 -17.71 -0.34 -10.66
C GLY A 141 -18.17 -1.64 -10.01
N MET A 142 -18.62 -2.61 -10.81
CA MET A 142 -18.96 -3.96 -10.31
C MET A 142 -17.78 -4.89 -10.57
N GLY A 143 -17.17 -5.40 -9.51
CA GLY A 143 -16.15 -6.44 -9.56
C GLY A 143 -16.76 -7.84 -9.36
N THR A 144 -15.94 -8.87 -9.53
CA THR A 144 -16.33 -10.27 -9.31
C THR A 144 -16.72 -10.58 -7.87
N THR A 145 -16.23 -9.80 -6.91
CA THR A 145 -16.49 -9.96 -5.48
C THR A 145 -17.48 -8.92 -4.91
N GLY A 146 -17.99 -8.00 -5.75
CA GLY A 146 -18.93 -6.96 -5.34
C GLY A 146 -18.60 -5.56 -5.88
N PRO A 147 -19.32 -4.52 -5.43
CA PRO A 147 -19.09 -3.16 -5.87
C PRO A 147 -17.75 -2.61 -5.35
N VAL A 148 -17.00 -1.95 -6.24
CA VAL A 148 -15.72 -1.29 -5.94
C VAL A 148 -15.85 0.20 -6.24
N LYS A 149 -15.45 1.03 -5.28
CA LYS A 149 -15.52 2.49 -5.43
C LYS A 149 -14.19 3.03 -5.94
N PHE A 150 -14.27 3.92 -6.92
CA PHE A 150 -13.14 4.62 -7.51
C PHE A 150 -13.36 6.11 -7.40
N CYS A 151 -12.29 6.84 -7.14
CA CYS A 151 -12.33 8.28 -7.04
C CYS A 151 -11.52 8.91 -8.17
N LEU A 152 -12.07 9.97 -8.75
CA LEU A 152 -11.53 10.65 -9.91
C LEU A 152 -10.75 11.88 -9.47
N VAL A 153 -9.49 11.94 -9.86
CA VAL A 153 -8.57 13.02 -9.49
C VAL A 153 -7.71 13.43 -10.67
N ASN A 154 -7.28 14.69 -10.64
CA ASN A 154 -6.30 15.18 -11.61
C ASN A 154 -4.86 14.81 -11.16
N LYS A 155 -3.90 15.05 -12.06
CA LYS A 155 -2.47 14.76 -11.82
C LYS A 155 -1.87 15.56 -10.65
N LYS A 156 -2.38 16.77 -10.37
CA LYS A 156 -1.92 17.61 -9.25
C LYS A 156 -2.31 16.98 -7.91
N THR A 157 -3.55 16.53 -7.80
CA THR A 157 -4.08 15.83 -6.63
C THR A 157 -3.36 14.51 -6.38
N GLN A 158 -3.14 13.71 -7.44
CA GLN A 158 -2.37 12.48 -7.32
C GLN A 158 -0.99 12.73 -6.70
N LYS A 159 -0.24 13.73 -7.20
CA LYS A 159 1.09 14.08 -6.64
C LYS A 159 1.03 14.48 -5.16
N ARG A 160 -0.03 15.16 -4.73
CA ARG A 160 -0.22 15.54 -3.31
C ARG A 160 -0.45 14.32 -2.43
N LEU A 161 -1.34 13.42 -2.84
CA LEU A 161 -1.61 12.16 -2.13
C LEU A 161 -0.35 11.29 -2.04
N GLN A 162 0.39 11.21 -3.15
CA GLN A 162 1.64 10.48 -3.22
C GLN A 162 2.69 11.07 -2.26
N LYS A 163 2.82 12.40 -2.22
CA LYS A 163 3.69 13.09 -1.26
C LYS A 163 3.27 12.83 0.19
N TRP A 164 1.98 12.88 0.49
CA TRP A 164 1.46 12.58 1.84
C TRP A 164 1.77 11.14 2.25
N LEU A 165 1.57 10.16 1.36
CA LEU A 165 1.93 8.77 1.62
C LEU A 165 3.44 8.62 1.91
N VAL A 166 4.32 9.39 1.25
CA VAL A 166 5.76 9.39 1.55
C VAL A 166 6.01 9.96 2.95
N GLN A 167 5.31 11.04 3.30
CA GLN A 167 5.40 11.62 4.64
C GLN A 167 4.92 10.64 5.70
N GLN A 168 3.88 9.85 5.45
CA GLN A 168 3.48 8.76 6.35
C GLN A 168 4.61 7.73 6.48
N THR A 169 5.29 7.36 5.39
CA THR A 169 6.44 6.45 5.46
C THR A 169 7.63 7.05 6.23
N VAL A 170 7.85 8.37 6.18
CA VAL A 170 8.97 9.07 6.84
C VAL A 170 8.68 9.42 8.30
N LEU A 171 7.45 9.81 8.64
CA LEU A 171 7.02 10.07 10.02
C LEU A 171 6.99 8.79 10.86
N HIS A 172 6.91 7.63 10.20
CA HIS A 172 7.07 6.32 10.81
C HIS A 172 8.46 5.71 10.58
N ARG A 173 9.51 6.48 10.28
CA ARG A 173 10.91 6.07 10.52
C ARG A 173 11.31 6.46 11.93
#